data_AF-A0A9W9ZLQ9-F1
#
_entry.id   AF-A0A9W9ZLQ9-F1
#
_cell.length_a   1.000
_cell.length_b   1.000
_cell.length_c   1.000
_cell.angle_alpha   90.00
_cell.angle_beta   90.00
_cell.angle_gamma   90.00
#
_symmetry.space_group_name_H-M   'P 1'
#
loop_
_entity.id
_entity.type
_entity.pdbx_description
1 polymer ?
#
loop_
_entity_poly.entity_id
_entity_poly.type
_entity_poly.pdbx_seq_one_letter_code
_entity_poly.pdbx_strand_id
1 'polypeptide(L)'
;MSDRPPLEACLKWKIRIESPSLSYAAKAVTRNVILAVDIPYPLLKAWHEFIASQKKERRQNAKTLDGGEGPSCSKSTYEQIRGEVDESLRVIASRVHALYGKTKGSRKKEELNSNNKRFHIFEGQILSVLDLKRDNNLMKDEIAEWKQSYANLKEEMEKLYQEMLLAVQEREE
;
A
#
# COMPACT_ATOMS: atom_id res chain seq x y z
N MET A 1 14.47 -4.77 24.19
CA MET A 1 14.67 -3.34 23.86
C MET A 1 14.23 -3.15 22.42
N SER A 2 13.40 -2.14 22.15
CA SER A 2 12.73 -1.98 20.84
C SER A 2 13.74 -1.57 19.76
N ASP A 3 13.98 -2.44 18.78
CA ASP A 3 14.84 -2.19 17.60
C ASP A 3 14.21 -1.23 16.58
N ARG A 4 13.16 -0.49 16.96
CA ARG A 4 12.62 0.58 16.12
C ARG A 4 13.56 1.79 16.22
N PRO A 5 14.18 2.24 15.12
CA PRO A 5 14.83 3.55 15.13
C PRO A 5 13.80 4.60 15.56
N PRO A 6 14.17 5.57 16.42
CA PRO A 6 13.23 6.59 16.89
C PRO A 6 12.62 7.31 15.69
N LEU A 7 11.30 7.28 15.55
CA LEU A 7 10.56 7.97 14.49
C LEU A 7 10.92 9.47 14.43
N GLU A 8 11.27 10.04 15.59
CA GLU A 8 11.82 11.38 15.80
C GLU A 8 13.01 11.71 14.87
N ALA A 9 13.89 10.75 14.56
CA ALA A 9 15.02 10.99 13.65
C ALA A 9 14.58 11.08 12.18
N CYS A 10 13.53 10.35 11.79
CA CYS A 10 12.97 10.38 10.44
C CYS A 10 12.16 11.66 10.17
N LEU A 11 11.50 12.22 11.19
CA LEU A 11 10.71 13.46 11.07
C LEU A 11 11.57 14.70 10.79
N LYS A 12 12.88 14.64 11.06
CA LYS A 12 13.82 15.72 10.70
C LYS A 12 14.08 15.81 9.19
N TRP A 13 13.77 14.76 8.43
CA TRP A 13 14.04 14.69 7.00
C TRP A 13 12.85 15.19 6.19
N LYS A 14 12.98 16.41 5.67
CA LYS A 14 11.94 17.06 4.87
C LYS A 14 11.89 16.46 3.46
N ILE A 15 10.92 15.58 3.22
CA ILE A 15 10.58 15.11 1.88
C ILE A 15 9.99 16.30 1.10
N ARG A 16 10.48 16.53 -0.12
CA ARG A 16 9.95 17.57 -1.01
C ARG A 16 9.23 16.91 -2.18
N ILE A 17 8.03 17.39 -2.44
CA ILE A 17 7.26 17.04 -3.63
C ILE A 17 7.42 18.21 -4.59
N GLU A 18 7.90 17.93 -5.78
CA GLU A 18 8.15 18.93 -6.81
C GLU A 18 7.47 18.49 -8.12
N SER A 19 7.13 19.48 -8.95
CA SER A 19 6.74 19.22 -10.33
C SER A 19 7.92 18.62 -11.10
N PRO A 20 7.66 17.73 -12.07
CA PRO A 20 8.73 17.17 -12.89
C PRO A 20 9.51 18.26 -13.59
N SER A 21 10.84 18.09 -13.71
CA SER A 21 11.66 19.07 -14.40
C SER A 21 11.31 19.10 -15.89
N LEU A 22 11.25 20.31 -16.47
CA LEU A 22 11.01 20.53 -17.91
C LEU A 22 11.95 19.71 -18.81
N SER A 23 13.20 19.52 -18.37
CA SER A 23 14.21 18.70 -19.07
C SER A 23 13.88 17.20 -19.12
N TYR A 24 13.13 16.69 -18.14
CA TYR A 24 12.66 15.30 -18.11
C TYR A 24 11.38 15.15 -18.94
N ALA A 25 10.46 16.10 -18.84
CA ALA A 25 9.24 16.15 -19.65
C ALA A 25 9.56 16.15 -21.16
N ALA A 26 10.61 16.87 -21.59
CA ALA A 26 11.04 16.91 -22.98
C ALA A 26 11.71 15.61 -23.48
N LYS A 27 12.21 14.75 -22.58
CA LYS A 27 12.85 13.46 -22.92
C LYS A 27 11.94 12.25 -22.77
N ALA A 28 10.83 12.38 -22.04
CA ALA A 28 9.90 11.29 -21.76
C ALA A 28 8.96 11.06 -22.95
N VAL A 29 9.48 10.44 -24.02
CA VAL A 29 8.71 10.13 -25.24
C VAL A 29 7.67 9.01 -25.00
N THR A 30 7.71 8.30 -23.87
CA THR A 30 6.90 7.08 -23.65
C THR A 30 6.01 7.06 -22.41
N ARG A 31 6.24 7.88 -21.37
CA ARG A 31 5.41 7.90 -20.15
C ARG A 31 5.38 9.28 -19.51
N ASN A 32 4.18 9.81 -19.25
CA ASN A 32 3.98 11.08 -18.55
C ASN A 32 4.41 10.96 -17.08
N VAL A 33 5.32 11.85 -16.64
CA VAL A 33 5.62 12.01 -15.21
C VAL A 33 4.61 12.96 -14.62
N ILE A 34 3.95 12.54 -13.54
CA ILE A 34 2.99 13.39 -12.83
C ILE A 34 3.68 14.17 -11.71
N LEU A 35 4.57 13.51 -10.97
CA LEU A 35 5.21 14.13 -9.81
C LEU A 35 6.62 13.59 -9.58
N ALA A 36 7.46 14.43 -8.98
CA ALA A 36 8.77 14.05 -8.51
C ALA A 36 8.84 14.19 -6.98
N VAL A 37 9.50 13.24 -6.33
CA VAL A 37 9.75 13.25 -4.88
C VAL A 37 11.25 13.22 -4.66
N ASP A 38 11.77 14.21 -3.95
CA ASP A 38 13.15 14.21 -3.48
C ASP A 38 13.24 13.52 -2.12
N ILE A 39 13.89 12.35 -2.13
CA ILE A 39 13.99 11.47 -0.96
C ILE A 39 15.42 11.53 -0.41
N PRO A 40 15.61 11.94 0.86
CA PRO A 40 16.93 11.97 1.48
C PRO A 40 17.59 10.58 1.53
N TYR A 41 18.90 10.53 1.28
CA TYR A 41 19.69 9.30 1.32
C TYR A 41 19.64 8.57 2.68
N PRO A 42 19.69 9.28 3.82
CA PRO A 42 19.51 8.65 5.13
C PRO A 42 18.17 7.91 5.26
N LEU A 43 17.09 8.47 4.69
CA LEU A 43 15.77 7.86 4.72
C LEU A 43 15.72 6.59 3.88
N LEU A 44 16.28 6.61 2.68
CA LEU A 44 16.37 5.43 1.80
C LEU A 44 17.18 4.31 2.47
N LYS A 45 18.27 4.66 3.14
CA LYS A 45 19.08 3.71 3.91
C LYS A 45 18.28 3.09 5.06
N ALA A 46 17.64 3.92 5.89
CA ALA A 46 16.84 3.46 7.02
C ALA A 46 15.67 2.57 6.57
N TRP A 47 15.02 2.93 5.48
CA TRP A 47 13.96 2.13 4.89
C TRP A 47 14.47 0.77 4.39
N HIS A 48 15.62 0.73 3.72
CA HIS A 48 16.23 -0.55 3.32
C HIS A 48 16.50 -1.47 4.52
N GLU A 49 17.07 -0.92 5.59
CA GLU A 49 17.37 -1.65 6.82
C GLU A 49 16.08 -2.16 7.49
N PHE A 50 15.04 -1.32 7.56
CA PHE A 50 13.73 -1.69 8.09
C PHE A 50 13.10 -2.85 7.31
N ILE A 51 13.09 -2.79 5.97
CA ILE A 51 12.53 -3.85 5.14
C ILE A 51 13.34 -5.15 5.27
N ALA A 52 14.66 -5.06 5.40
CA ALA A 52 15.51 -6.23 5.64
C ALA A 52 15.21 -6.88 7.00
N SER A 53 15.01 -6.09 8.05
CA SER A 53 14.63 -6.57 9.39
C SER A 53 13.27 -7.26 9.38
N GLN A 54 12.27 -6.66 8.73
CA GLN A 54 10.92 -7.24 8.58
C GLN A 54 10.95 -8.61 7.88
N LYS A 55 11.76 -8.76 6.83
CA LYS A 55 11.92 -10.05 6.15
C LYS A 55 12.56 -11.11 7.04
N LYS A 56 13.50 -10.72 7.91
CA LYS A 56 14.16 -11.63 8.85
C LYS A 56 13.18 -12.13 9.91
N GLU A 57 12.36 -11.23 10.47
CA GLU A 57 11.32 -11.55 11.44
C GLU A 57 10.26 -12.50 10.86
N ARG A 58 9.76 -12.23 9.66
CA ARG A 58 8.81 -13.13 8.97
C ARG A 58 9.37 -14.52 8.72
N ARG A 59 10.65 -14.64 8.34
CA ARG A 59 11.31 -15.94 8.14
C ARG A 59 11.54 -16.70 9.44
N GLN A 60 11.67 -16.00 10.56
CA GLN A 60 11.77 -16.62 11.87
C GLN A 60 10.40 -17.13 12.34
N ASN A 61 9.34 -16.37 12.11
CA ASN A 61 7.97 -16.74 12.48
C ASN A 61 7.40 -17.86 11.58
N ALA A 62 7.75 -17.89 10.30
CA ALA A 62 7.34 -18.94 9.35
C ALA A 62 8.02 -20.30 9.62
N LYS A 63 9.09 -20.35 10.42
CA LYS A 63 9.68 -21.62 10.87
C LYS A 63 8.90 -22.26 12.03
N THR A 64 7.92 -21.55 12.60
CA THR A 64 7.15 -21.99 13.78
C THR A 64 5.69 -22.34 13.45
N LEU A 65 5.24 -22.13 12.21
CA LEU A 65 3.89 -22.52 11.76
C LEU A 65 4.00 -23.34 10.47
N ASP A 66 3.69 -24.62 10.62
CA ASP A 66 3.45 -25.57 9.53
C ASP A 66 2.05 -25.35 8.94
N GLY A 67 1.96 -25.48 7.61
CA GLY A 67 0.73 -25.77 6.88
C GLY A 67 -0.34 -24.70 6.78
N GLY A 68 -0.41 -24.00 5.64
CA GLY A 68 -1.58 -23.21 5.27
C GLY A 68 -1.40 -22.37 4.03
N GLU A 69 -1.21 -23.01 2.87
CA GLU A 69 -1.31 -22.32 1.57
C GLU A 69 -2.77 -21.94 1.32
N GLY A 70 -3.12 -20.71 1.69
CA GLY A 70 -4.38 -20.09 1.32
C GLY A 70 -4.44 -19.82 -0.19
N PRO A 71 -5.65 -19.77 -0.77
CA PRO A 71 -5.84 -19.66 -2.20
C PRO A 71 -5.17 -18.38 -2.72
N SER A 72 -4.43 -18.53 -3.80
CA SER A 72 -3.77 -17.43 -4.51
C SER A 72 -4.85 -16.48 -5.05
N CYS A 73 -5.18 -15.47 -4.24
CA CYS A 73 -6.00 -14.35 -4.65
C CYS A 73 -5.24 -13.63 -5.78
N SER A 74 -5.84 -13.61 -6.96
CA SER A 74 -5.35 -12.85 -8.11
C SER A 74 -5.12 -11.40 -7.67
N LYS A 75 -3.85 -10.99 -7.64
CA LYS A 75 -3.44 -9.67 -7.18
C LYS A 75 -4.22 -8.62 -7.94
N SER A 76 -4.91 -7.75 -7.20
CA SER A 76 -5.65 -6.63 -7.81
C SER A 76 -4.70 -5.76 -8.63
N THR A 77 -5.21 -5.10 -9.68
CA THR A 77 -4.44 -4.14 -10.51
C THR A 77 -3.68 -3.11 -9.64
N TYR A 78 -4.26 -2.73 -8.50
CA TYR A 78 -3.64 -1.88 -7.49
C TYR A 78 -2.35 -2.47 -6.91
N GLU A 79 -2.35 -3.75 -6.56
CA GLU A 79 -1.16 -4.43 -6.03
C GLU A 79 -0.04 -4.54 -7.07
N GLN A 80 -0.40 -4.66 -8.34
CA GLN A 80 0.57 -4.69 -9.44
C GLN A 80 1.22 -3.31 -9.63
N ILE A 81 0.42 -2.24 -9.70
CA ILE A 81 0.90 -0.85 -9.79
C ILE A 81 1.79 -0.49 -8.61
N ARG A 82 1.36 -0.83 -7.39
CA ARG A 82 2.13 -0.60 -6.17
C ARG A 82 3.44 -1.40 -6.16
N GLY A 83 3.40 -2.62 -6.67
CA GLY A 83 4.57 -3.49 -6.82
C GLY A 83 5.67 -2.87 -7.67
N GLU A 84 5.33 -2.18 -8.77
CA GLU A 84 6.32 -1.53 -9.63
C GLU A 84 7.04 -0.37 -8.93
N VAL A 85 6.29 0.45 -8.20
CA VAL A 85 6.82 1.58 -7.42
C VAL A 85 7.69 1.06 -6.28
N ASP A 86 7.20 0.06 -5.55
CA ASP A 86 7.91 -0.58 -4.44
C ASP A 86 9.23 -1.22 -4.91
N GLU A 87 9.22 -1.90 -6.05
CA GLU A 87 10.43 -2.47 -6.66
C GLU A 87 11.45 -1.38 -7.02
N SER A 88 10.98 -0.33 -7.67
CA SER A 88 11.85 0.79 -8.09
C SER A 88 12.49 1.47 -6.89
N LEU A 89 11.71 1.73 -5.83
CA LEU A 89 12.21 2.27 -4.57
C LEU A 89 13.20 1.30 -3.90
N ARG A 90 12.90 0.00 -3.89
CA ARG A 90 13.78 -1.04 -3.33
C ARG A 90 15.15 -1.02 -3.98
N VAL A 91 15.20 -1.02 -5.32
CA VAL A 91 16.46 -0.98 -6.08
C VAL A 91 17.26 0.28 -5.74
N ILE A 92 16.60 1.44 -5.66
CA ILE A 92 17.25 2.70 -5.29
C ILE A 92 17.81 2.63 -3.87
N ALA A 93 17.01 2.17 -2.92
CA ALA A 93 17.39 2.06 -1.52
C ALA A 93 18.56 1.09 -1.31
N SER A 94 18.58 -0.05 -2.02
CA SER A 94 19.70 -0.98 -1.99
C SER A 94 20.99 -0.36 -2.53
N ARG A 95 20.91 0.45 -3.61
CA ARG A 95 22.07 1.17 -4.13
C ARG A 95 22.59 2.20 -3.12
N VAL A 96 21.70 2.99 -2.51
CA VAL A 96 22.08 3.96 -1.47
C VAL A 96 22.71 3.27 -0.28
N HIS A 97 22.11 2.18 0.22
CA HIS A 97 22.67 1.39 1.31
C HIS A 97 24.09 0.86 0.97
N ALA A 98 24.28 0.34 -0.24
CA ALA A 98 25.60 -0.09 -0.72
C ALA A 98 26.62 1.06 -0.81
N LEU A 99 26.21 2.27 -1.21
CA LEU A 99 27.07 3.46 -1.21
C LEU A 99 27.56 3.80 0.20
N TYR A 100 26.68 3.75 1.20
CA TYR A 100 27.07 3.94 2.60
C TYR A 100 28.05 2.87 3.09
N GLY A 101 27.89 1.62 2.65
CA GLY A 101 28.81 0.52 2.99
C GLY A 101 30.20 0.68 2.37
N LYS A 102 30.28 1.19 1.13
CA LYS A 102 31.55 1.43 0.43
C LYS A 102 32.30 2.67 0.93
N THR A 103 31.57 3.65 1.46
CA THR A 103 32.15 4.94 1.86
C THR A 103 32.84 4.83 3.22
N LYS A 104 34.17 5.03 3.24
CA LYS A 104 34.98 5.08 4.46
C LYS A 104 35.25 6.52 4.90
N GLY A 105 35.20 6.76 6.21
CA GLY A 105 35.45 8.07 6.85
C GLY A 105 34.17 8.86 7.18
N SER A 106 34.14 9.51 8.36
CA SER A 106 32.97 10.25 8.87
C SER A 106 32.53 11.37 7.92
N ARG A 107 33.49 12.19 7.48
CA ARG A 107 33.24 13.36 6.63
C ARG A 107 32.52 13.02 5.31
N LYS A 108 32.90 11.92 4.65
CA LYS A 108 32.25 11.46 3.41
C LYS A 108 30.85 10.89 3.66
N LYS A 109 30.62 10.30 4.83
CA LYS A 109 29.28 9.83 5.22
C LYS A 109 28.34 10.99 5.55
N GLU A 110 28.85 12.05 6.17
CA GLU A 110 28.11 13.29 6.40
C GLU A 110 27.71 13.95 5.08
N GLU A 111 28.60 13.98 4.09
CA GLU A 111 28.28 14.45 2.74
C GLU A 111 27.14 13.65 2.09
N LEU A 112 27.16 12.31 2.22
CA LEU A 112 26.05 11.47 1.77
C LEU A 112 24.74 11.77 2.50
N ASN A 113 24.80 12.19 3.77
CA ASN A 113 23.59 12.52 4.53
C ASN A 113 22.90 13.79 4.02
N SER A 114 23.63 14.67 3.33
CA SER A 114 23.09 15.88 2.70
C SER A 114 22.48 15.62 1.31
N ASN A 115 22.68 14.44 0.73
CA ASN A 115 22.21 14.11 -0.61
C ASN A 115 20.75 13.65 -0.62
N ASN A 116 20.06 14.00 -1.72
CA ASN A 116 18.70 13.58 -2.02
C ASN A 116 18.67 12.80 -3.34
N LYS A 117 17.78 11.81 -3.41
CA LYS A 117 17.46 11.10 -4.65
C LYS A 117 16.10 11.58 -5.17
N ARG A 118 16.09 12.12 -6.38
CA ARG A 118 14.85 12.40 -7.10
C ARG A 118 14.23 11.12 -7.64
N PHE A 119 13.02 10.82 -7.20
CA PHE A 119 12.18 9.71 -7.64
C PHE A 119 11.01 10.27 -8.47
N HIS A 120 10.73 9.67 -9.63
CA HIS A 120 9.69 10.14 -10.53
C HIS A 120 8.54 9.13 -10.50
N ILE A 121 7.31 9.62 -10.33
CA ILE A 121 6.11 8.78 -10.41
C ILE A 121 5.40 9.09 -11.72
N PHE A 122 5.14 8.03 -12.47
CA PHE A 122 4.49 8.11 -13.78
C PHE A 122 2.97 7.96 -13.65
N GLU A 123 2.25 8.43 -14.67
CA GLU A 123 0.79 8.39 -14.71
C GLU A 123 0.20 6.99 -14.52
N GLY A 124 0.76 5.98 -15.18
CA GLY A 124 0.35 4.58 -14.99
C GLY A 124 0.74 3.97 -13.63
N GLN A 125 1.46 4.71 -12.77
CA GLN A 125 1.86 4.26 -11.43
C GLN A 125 0.99 4.85 -10.31
N ILE A 126 -0.06 5.58 -10.68
CA ILE A 126 -1.04 6.16 -9.75
C ILE A 126 -2.43 5.70 -10.21
N LEU A 127 -3.30 5.36 -9.26
CA LEU A 127 -4.70 5.16 -9.60
C LEU A 127 -5.35 6.50 -9.92
N SER A 128 -6.12 6.54 -11.01
CA SER A 128 -6.92 7.72 -11.34
C SER A 128 -7.92 7.98 -10.23
N VAL A 129 -7.96 9.23 -9.73
CA VAL A 129 -8.97 9.68 -8.77
C VAL A 129 -10.39 9.51 -9.36
N LEU A 130 -10.53 9.61 -10.68
CA LEU A 130 -11.81 9.40 -11.35
C LEU A 130 -12.24 7.93 -11.32
N ASP A 131 -11.30 7.01 -11.52
CA ASP A 131 -11.59 5.57 -11.45
C ASP A 131 -11.95 5.18 -10.01
N LEU A 132 -11.20 5.68 -9.02
CA LEU A 132 -11.54 5.50 -7.60
C LEU A 132 -12.92 6.05 -7.24
N LYS A 133 -13.31 7.21 -7.78
CA LYS A 133 -14.66 7.76 -7.58
C LYS A 133 -15.73 6.89 -8.22
N ARG A 134 -15.46 6.36 -9.43
CA ARG A 134 -16.38 5.44 -10.12
C ARG A 134 -16.59 4.18 -9.29
N ASP A 135 -15.52 3.55 -8.85
CA ASP A 135 -15.57 2.34 -8.03
C ASP A 135 -16.29 2.60 -6.71
N ASN A 136 -16.04 3.74 -6.07
CA ASN A 136 -16.72 4.13 -4.84
C ASN A 136 -18.23 4.29 -5.04
N ASN A 137 -18.66 4.84 -6.18
CA ASN A 137 -20.09 4.96 -6.49
C ASN A 137 -20.71 3.59 -6.74
N LEU A 138 -20.05 2.70 -7.50
CA LEU A 138 -20.52 1.33 -7.72
C LEU A 138 -20.69 0.58 -6.39
N MET A 139 -19.70 0.67 -5.50
CA MET A 139 -19.79 0.05 -4.17
C MET A 139 -20.93 0.63 -3.31
N LYS A 140 -21.23 1.92 -3.44
CA LYS A 140 -22.36 2.53 -2.72
C LYS A 140 -23.70 1.99 -3.23
N ASP A 141 -23.83 1.82 -4.54
CA ASP A 141 -25.02 1.28 -5.17
C ASP A 141 -25.22 -0.18 -4.75
N GLU A 142 -24.17 -1.00 -4.80
CA GLU A 142 -24.20 -2.38 -4.30
C GLU A 142 -24.60 -2.44 -2.82
N ILE A 143 -24.01 -1.59 -1.96
CA ILE A 143 -24.39 -1.54 -0.54
C ILE A 143 -25.87 -1.18 -0.36
N ALA A 144 -26.41 -0.29 -1.19
CA ALA A 144 -27.82 0.07 -1.12
C ALA A 144 -28.72 -1.12 -1.53
N GLU A 145 -28.38 -1.82 -2.61
CA GLU A 145 -29.08 -3.03 -3.05
C GLU A 145 -29.05 -4.15 -2.00
N TRP A 146 -27.90 -4.37 -1.38
CA TRP A 146 -27.74 -5.35 -0.32
C TRP A 146 -28.58 -4.99 0.92
N LYS A 147 -28.62 -3.71 1.30
CA LYS A 147 -29.46 -3.25 2.41
C LYS A 147 -30.95 -3.44 2.13
N GLN A 148 -31.38 -3.14 0.91
CA GLN A 148 -32.77 -3.35 0.48
C GLN A 148 -33.11 -4.85 0.49
N SER A 149 -32.24 -5.68 -0.09
CA SER A 149 -32.43 -7.13 -0.12
C SER A 149 -32.50 -7.73 1.29
N TYR A 150 -31.64 -7.26 2.20
CA TYR A 150 -31.67 -7.67 3.60
C TYR A 150 -32.97 -7.26 4.31
N ALA A 151 -33.48 -6.05 4.05
CA ALA A 151 -34.74 -5.59 4.61
C ALA A 151 -35.93 -6.45 4.13
N ASN A 152 -36.00 -6.73 2.83
CA ASN A 152 -37.03 -7.60 2.26
C ASN A 152 -36.98 -9.01 2.88
N LEU A 153 -35.78 -9.59 2.99
CA LEU A 153 -35.59 -10.92 3.57
C LEU A 153 -36.06 -10.97 5.04
N LYS A 154 -35.80 -9.88 5.78
CA LYS A 154 -36.24 -9.76 7.17
C LYS A 154 -37.76 -9.69 7.30
N GLU A 155 -38.45 -8.99 6.39
CA GLU A 155 -39.91 -8.95 6.34
C GLU A 155 -40.52 -10.30 5.98
N GLU A 156 -39.97 -10.99 4.97
CA GLU A 156 -40.42 -12.33 4.59
C GLU A 156 -40.26 -13.34 5.74
N MET A 157 -39.15 -13.27 6.47
CA MET A 157 -38.90 -14.12 7.64
C MET A 157 -39.95 -13.87 8.75
N GLU A 158 -40.26 -12.61 9.04
CA GLU A 158 -41.27 -12.25 10.04
C GLU A 158 -42.67 -12.73 9.61
N LYS A 159 -43.03 -12.53 8.35
CA LYS A 159 -44.31 -12.98 7.80
C LYS A 159 -44.44 -14.51 7.90
N LEU A 160 -43.40 -15.24 7.52
CA LEU A 160 -43.38 -16.70 7.61
C LEU A 160 -43.51 -17.19 9.06
N TYR A 161 -42.88 -16.51 10.00
CA TYR A 161 -43.00 -16.83 11.42
C TYR A 161 -44.43 -16.64 11.94
N GLN A 162 -45.11 -15.56 11.53
CA GLN A 162 -46.51 -15.31 11.86
C GLN A 162 -47.45 -16.34 11.23
N GLU A 163 -47.26 -16.68 9.95
CA GLU A 163 -48.03 -17.73 9.26
C GLU A 163 -47.86 -19.09 9.95
N MET A 164 -46.63 -19.43 10.36
CA MET A 164 -46.34 -20.65 11.11
C MET A 164 -47.04 -20.69 12.47
N LEU A 165 -47.02 -19.57 13.22
CA LEU A 165 -47.71 -19.48 14.52
C LEU A 165 -49.22 -19.71 14.39
N LEU A 166 -49.86 -19.09 13.39
CA LEU A 166 -51.28 -19.29 13.10
C LEU A 166 -51.59 -20.76 12.75
N ALA A 167 -50.79 -21.36 11.87
CA ALA A 167 -50.97 -22.75 11.44
C ALA A 167 -50.77 -23.78 12.58
N VAL A 168 -49.99 -23.45 13.61
CA VAL A 168 -49.87 -24.26 14.83
C VAL A 168 -51.12 -24.12 15.69
N GLN A 169 -51.62 -22.90 15.90
CA GLN A 169 -52.83 -22.66 16.68
C GLN A 169 -54.06 -23.33 16.06
N GLU A 170 -54.26 -23.22 14.75
CA GLU A 170 -55.37 -23.89 14.03
C GLU A 170 -55.31 -25.42 14.11
N ARG A 171 -54.14 -26.00 14.41
CA ARG A 171 -53.99 -27.45 14.61
C ARG A 171 -54.29 -27.91 16.03
N GLU A 172 -54.25 -26.99 16.99
CA GLU A 172 -54.48 -27.28 18.41
C GLU A 172 -55.95 -27.08 18.82
N GLU A 173 -56.75 -26.40 17.98
CA GLU A 173 -58.22 -26.30 18.06
C GLU A 173 -58.93 -27.50 17.38
#